data_AF-A0A7J7HQ74-F1
#
_entry.id   AF-A0A7J7HQ74-F1
#
_cell.length_a   1.000
_cell.length_b   1.000
_cell.length_c   1.000
_cell.angle_alpha   90.00
_cell.angle_beta   90.00
_cell.angle_gamma   90.00
#
_symmetry.space_group_name_H-M   'P 1'
#
loop_
_entity.id
_entity.type
_entity.pdbx_description
1 polymer ?
#
loop_
_entity_poly.entity_id
_entity_poly.type
_entity_poly.pdbx_seq_one_letter_code
_entity_poly.pdbx_strand_id
1 'polypeptide(L)'
;MKSNHRPYGQDFPGQVATGRFSNGKLVPDIVATMLGIKDIVPPFLDPNLSDEELRTGVSFASAGSGYDDVTSDVTLSIPVSKQPGYLRSYVERLKESLGEKEAMNITNGALELYKIRCRTMVVARLPPIGCIPIQMTTKLEIHRKCIDHQNSDAQSYNAKLSNLLPQLQSSLPGSKIIYADIYTPLDDMMKNPQKYGKL
;
A
#
# COMPACT_ATOMS: atom_id res chain seq x y z
N MET A 1 -1.48 16.61 -0.11
CA MET A 1 -0.49 16.77 1.00
C MET A 1 0.88 16.27 0.54
N LYS A 2 1.99 16.80 1.09
CA LYS A 2 3.36 16.34 0.77
C LYS A 2 4.09 15.92 2.05
N SER A 3 5.08 15.04 1.93
CA SER A 3 5.89 14.48 3.03
C SER A 3 7.38 14.50 2.70
N ASN A 4 7.80 15.41 1.82
CA ASN A 4 9.18 15.66 1.44
C ASN A 4 9.84 16.74 2.34
N HIS A 5 9.46 16.79 3.61
CA HIS A 5 9.96 17.73 4.61
C HIS A 5 10.00 17.08 6.00
N ARG A 6 10.68 17.70 6.98
CA ARG A 6 10.68 17.22 8.37
C ARG A 6 9.25 17.22 8.96
N PRO A 7 8.88 16.28 9.84
CA PRO A 7 9.72 15.25 10.47
C PRO A 7 9.95 13.99 9.64
N TYR A 8 9.35 13.86 8.45
CA TYR A 8 9.48 12.65 7.64
C TYR A 8 10.93 12.36 7.25
N GLY A 9 11.27 11.06 7.15
CA GLY A 9 12.59 10.58 6.75
C GLY A 9 13.70 10.63 7.82
N GLN A 10 13.40 10.98 9.07
CA GLN A 10 14.41 11.03 10.15
C GLN A 10 15.16 9.71 10.38
N ASP A 11 14.44 8.59 10.32
CA ASP A 11 14.95 7.23 10.52
C ASP A 11 15.20 6.51 9.17
N PHE A 12 14.99 7.20 8.05
CA PHE A 12 15.20 6.64 6.73
C PHE A 12 16.70 6.63 6.39
N PRO A 13 17.22 5.66 5.59
CA PRO A 13 18.61 5.69 5.15
C PRO A 13 18.99 7.06 4.55
N GLY A 14 20.06 7.67 5.08
CA GLY A 14 20.48 9.02 4.70
C GLY A 14 19.74 10.17 5.39
N GLN A 15 18.80 9.88 6.30
CA GLN A 15 18.04 10.85 7.12
C GLN A 15 17.35 11.95 6.29
N VAL A 16 16.84 11.56 5.11
CA VAL A 16 16.26 12.47 4.13
C VAL A 16 14.77 12.19 3.94
N ALA A 17 13.99 13.27 3.84
CA ALA A 17 12.56 13.18 3.54
C ALA A 17 12.36 12.81 2.06
N THR A 18 11.92 11.56 1.82
CA THR A 18 11.75 11.01 0.46
C THR A 18 10.34 11.16 -0.12
N GLY A 19 9.41 11.80 0.61
CA GLY A 19 7.98 11.78 0.26
C GLY A 19 7.24 10.54 0.78
N ARG A 20 7.89 9.72 1.61
CA ARG A 20 7.23 8.66 2.39
C ARG A 20 6.53 9.29 3.58
N PHE A 21 5.27 8.93 3.82
CA PHE A 21 4.50 9.35 5.00
C PHE A 21 4.90 8.56 6.26
N SER A 22 6.20 8.53 6.55
CA SER A 22 6.82 7.86 7.71
C SER A 22 8.17 8.50 7.99
N ASN A 23 8.69 8.30 9.19
CA ASN A 23 10.07 8.67 9.52
C ASN A 23 11.08 7.69 8.91
N GLY A 24 10.67 6.47 8.57
CA GLY A 24 11.54 5.44 8.02
C GLY A 24 10.90 4.66 6.89
N LYS A 25 11.24 3.38 6.81
CA LYS A 25 10.70 2.44 5.83
C LYS A 25 9.18 2.30 5.96
N LEU A 26 8.52 2.04 4.83
CA LEU A 26 7.11 1.66 4.76
C LEU A 26 6.98 0.14 4.85
N VAL A 27 5.76 -0.34 5.14
CA VAL A 27 5.46 -1.78 5.19
C VAL A 27 5.90 -2.53 3.92
N PRO A 28 5.67 -2.02 2.68
CA PRO A 28 6.16 -2.69 1.48
C PRO A 28 7.69 -2.83 1.42
N ASP A 29 8.45 -1.87 1.95
CA ASP A 29 9.91 -1.96 2.01
C ASP A 29 10.35 -3.06 2.97
N ILE A 30 9.73 -3.11 4.16
CA ILE A 30 10.03 -4.12 5.18
C ILE A 30 9.73 -5.52 4.63
N VAL A 31 8.57 -5.71 4.00
CA VAL A 31 8.20 -6.98 3.38
C VAL A 31 9.17 -7.35 2.26
N ALA A 32 9.51 -6.42 1.35
CA ALA A 32 10.46 -6.67 0.28
C ALA A 32 11.86 -7.03 0.82
N THR A 33 12.29 -6.38 1.90
CA THR A 33 13.56 -6.67 2.59
C THR A 33 13.53 -8.08 3.19
N MET A 34 12.47 -8.44 3.92
CA MET A 34 12.32 -9.76 4.54
C MET A 34 12.27 -10.91 3.51
N LEU A 35 11.76 -10.63 2.31
CA LEU A 35 11.74 -11.59 1.21
C LEU A 35 13.04 -11.63 0.40
N GLY A 36 14.05 -10.82 0.77
CA GLY A 36 15.32 -10.74 0.05
C GLY A 36 15.19 -10.15 -1.37
N ILE A 37 14.14 -9.39 -1.65
CA ILE A 37 13.87 -8.82 -2.98
C ILE A 37 14.64 -7.52 -3.18
N LYS A 38 14.45 -6.56 -2.27
CA LYS A 38 15.14 -5.27 -2.25
C LYS A 38 14.95 -4.57 -0.91
N ASP A 39 15.86 -3.66 -0.58
CA ASP A 39 15.84 -2.93 0.68
C ASP A 39 14.74 -1.84 0.73
N ILE A 40 14.54 -1.15 -0.39
CA ILE A 40 13.61 -0.03 -0.56
C ILE A 40 12.83 -0.23 -1.86
N VAL A 41 11.49 -0.18 -1.81
CA VAL A 41 10.65 -0.26 -3.01
C VAL A 41 10.48 1.16 -3.59
N PRO A 42 11.03 1.46 -4.77
CA PRO A 42 10.97 2.81 -5.33
C PRO A 42 9.56 3.14 -5.84
N PRO A 43 9.15 4.41 -5.82
CA PRO A 43 7.90 4.83 -6.44
C PRO A 43 8.04 4.84 -7.97
N PHE A 44 7.03 4.33 -8.68
CA PHE A 44 7.05 4.24 -10.15
C PHE A 44 7.18 5.60 -10.84
N LEU A 45 6.65 6.65 -10.22
CA LEU A 45 6.67 8.02 -10.74
C LEU A 45 7.94 8.80 -10.37
N ASP A 46 8.96 8.15 -9.80
CA ASP A 46 10.27 8.79 -9.62
C ASP A 46 10.89 9.09 -10.99
N PRO A 47 11.19 10.36 -11.34
CA PRO A 47 11.80 10.70 -12.61
C PRO A 47 13.20 10.08 -12.81
N ASN A 48 13.87 9.68 -11.73
CA ASN A 48 15.19 9.06 -11.77
C ASN A 48 15.14 7.53 -11.67
N LEU A 49 13.95 6.91 -11.72
CA LEU A 49 13.80 5.46 -11.66
C LEU A 49 14.53 4.79 -12.82
N SER A 50 15.53 3.96 -12.53
CA SER A 50 16.25 3.19 -13.54
C SER A 50 15.43 1.97 -14.00
N ASP A 51 15.74 1.47 -15.20
CA ASP A 51 15.09 0.25 -15.71
C ASP A 51 15.50 -1.01 -14.94
N GLU A 52 16.70 -1.01 -14.34
CA GLU A 52 17.17 -2.12 -13.50
C GLU A 52 16.29 -2.29 -12.26
N GLU A 53 15.88 -1.18 -11.63
CA GLU A 53 14.98 -1.18 -10.48
C GLU A 53 13.60 -1.77 -10.79
N LEU A 54 13.18 -1.71 -12.07
CA LEU A 54 11.89 -2.27 -12.50
C LEU A 54 11.86 -3.79 -12.32
N ARG A 55 12.99 -4.49 -12.49
CA ARG A 55 13.06 -5.97 -12.43
C ARG A 55 12.57 -6.56 -11.13
N THR A 56 12.76 -5.81 -10.05
CA THR A 56 12.49 -6.24 -8.67
C THR A 56 11.23 -5.58 -8.08
N GLY A 57 10.51 -4.80 -8.88
CA GLY A 57 9.20 -4.22 -8.55
C GLY A 57 9.25 -2.79 -8.02
N VAL A 58 8.11 -2.11 -8.12
CA VAL A 58 7.94 -0.68 -7.82
C VAL A 58 6.62 -0.44 -7.07
N SER A 59 6.46 0.74 -6.47
CA SER A 59 5.23 1.17 -5.82
C SER A 59 4.44 2.14 -6.71
N PHE A 60 3.15 1.84 -6.92
CA PHE A 60 2.21 2.73 -7.60
C PHE A 60 1.34 3.55 -6.64
N ALA A 61 1.51 3.34 -5.32
CA ALA A 61 0.64 3.89 -4.31
C ALA A 61 0.79 5.41 -4.19
N SER A 62 -0.34 6.11 -4.03
CA SER A 62 -0.40 7.52 -3.66
C SER A 62 -1.09 7.68 -2.32
N ALA A 63 -0.47 8.39 -1.39
CA ALA A 63 -1.08 8.68 -0.11
C ALA A 63 -2.31 9.58 -0.29
N GLY A 64 -3.36 9.31 0.49
CA GLY A 64 -4.65 10.02 0.38
C GLY A 64 -5.53 9.56 -0.78
N SER A 65 -5.09 8.60 -1.59
CA SER A 65 -5.92 8.05 -2.67
C SER A 65 -7.11 7.27 -2.12
N GLY A 66 -8.28 7.52 -2.71
CA GLY A 66 -9.55 6.89 -2.33
C GLY A 66 -10.19 6.10 -3.47
N TYR A 67 -11.26 5.37 -3.15
CA TYR A 67 -12.10 4.70 -4.16
C TYR A 67 -12.89 5.71 -5.02
N ASP A 68 -13.37 6.79 -4.39
CA ASP A 68 -14.04 7.88 -5.08
C ASP A 68 -13.01 8.93 -5.53
N ASP A 69 -12.89 9.11 -6.84
CA ASP A 69 -11.93 10.04 -7.45
C ASP A 69 -12.13 11.47 -6.96
N VAL A 70 -13.37 11.89 -6.65
CA VAL A 70 -13.68 13.24 -6.15
C VAL A 70 -12.98 13.51 -4.81
N THR A 71 -12.87 12.50 -3.96
CA THR A 71 -12.15 12.63 -2.68
C THR A 71 -10.64 12.80 -2.86
N SER A 72 -10.10 12.28 -3.97
CA SER A 72 -8.69 12.43 -4.31
C SER A 72 -8.38 13.84 -4.83
N ASP A 73 -9.32 14.44 -5.58
CA ASP A 73 -9.21 15.85 -6.03
C ASP A 73 -9.16 16.82 -4.85
N VAL A 74 -10.02 16.64 -3.85
CA VAL A 74 -10.03 17.46 -2.63
C VAL A 74 -8.69 17.38 -1.88
N THR A 75 -8.05 16.22 -1.87
CA THR A 75 -6.78 15.99 -1.16
C THR A 75 -5.53 16.26 -2.01
N LEU A 76 -5.73 16.62 -3.28
CA LEU A 76 -4.70 16.76 -4.30
C LEU A 76 -3.81 15.52 -4.38
N SER A 77 -4.44 14.33 -4.34
CA SER A 77 -3.77 13.03 -4.42
C SER A 77 -4.09 12.32 -5.73
N ILE A 78 -3.24 11.37 -6.14
CA ILE A 78 -3.49 10.59 -7.35
C ILE A 78 -4.57 9.55 -7.04
N PRO A 79 -5.70 9.52 -7.77
CA PRO A 79 -6.77 8.56 -7.50
C PRO A 79 -6.35 7.10 -7.69
N VAL A 80 -6.99 6.18 -6.96
CA VAL A 80 -6.74 4.74 -7.12
C VAL A 80 -7.05 4.27 -8.55
N SER A 81 -8.04 4.89 -9.21
CA SER A 81 -8.43 4.58 -10.59
C SER A 81 -7.29 4.75 -11.62
N LYS A 82 -6.30 5.60 -11.33
CA LYS A 82 -5.12 5.81 -12.19
C LYS A 82 -4.03 4.76 -12.01
N GLN A 83 -3.93 4.13 -10.84
CA GLN A 83 -2.84 3.21 -10.49
C GLN A 83 -2.77 1.96 -11.39
N PRO A 84 -3.89 1.35 -11.85
CA PRO A 84 -3.85 0.30 -12.87
C PRO A 84 -3.25 0.76 -14.21
N GLY A 85 -3.37 2.04 -14.55
CA GLY A 85 -2.71 2.65 -15.71
C GLY A 85 -1.19 2.67 -15.56
N TYR A 86 -0.69 2.98 -14.37
CA TYR A 86 0.75 2.92 -14.08
C TYR A 86 1.30 1.50 -14.13
N LEU A 87 0.54 0.51 -13.67
CA LEU A 87 0.90 -0.90 -13.85
C LEU A 87 1.05 -1.25 -15.34
N ARG A 88 0.16 -0.76 -16.21
CA ARG A 88 0.30 -0.93 -17.67
C ARG A 88 1.59 -0.31 -18.19
N SER A 89 1.84 0.96 -17.86
CA SER A 89 3.06 1.66 -18.27
C SER A 89 4.33 0.97 -17.77
N TYR A 90 4.31 0.44 -16.55
CA TYR A 90 5.40 -0.35 -15.99
C TYR A 90 5.68 -1.62 -16.79
N VAL A 91 4.64 -2.36 -17.17
CA VAL A 91 4.78 -3.57 -18.00
C VAL A 91 5.36 -3.22 -19.37
N GLU A 92 4.88 -2.16 -20.02
CA GLU A 92 5.42 -1.72 -21.32
C GLU A 92 6.89 -1.32 -21.20
N ARG A 93 7.26 -0.55 -20.17
CA ARG A 93 8.65 -0.17 -19.92
C ARG A 93 9.56 -1.38 -19.64
N LEU A 94 9.06 -2.40 -18.94
CA LEU A 94 9.76 -3.69 -18.79
C LEU A 94 9.96 -4.40 -20.14
N LYS A 95 8.94 -4.43 -21.01
CA LYS A 95 9.05 -5.05 -22.34
C LYS A 95 10.08 -4.34 -23.21
N GLU A 96 10.09 -3.01 -23.19
CA GLU A 96 11.04 -2.19 -23.94
C GLU A 96 12.48 -2.43 -23.48
N SER A 97 12.71 -2.52 -22.17
CA SER A 97 14.06 -2.65 -21.61
C SER A 97 14.59 -4.09 -21.64
N LEU A 98 13.73 -5.09 -21.41
CA LEU A 98 14.15 -6.48 -21.16
C LEU A 98 13.69 -7.48 -22.22
N GLY A 99 12.84 -7.04 -23.15
CA GLY A 99 12.13 -7.90 -24.08
C GLY A 99 10.87 -8.51 -23.47
N GLU A 100 9.94 -8.89 -24.35
CA GLU A 100 8.60 -9.35 -23.97
C GLU A 100 8.62 -10.61 -23.10
N LYS A 101 9.46 -11.59 -23.43
CA LYS A 101 9.56 -12.85 -22.68
C LYS A 101 9.93 -12.62 -21.22
N GLU A 102 10.93 -11.78 -20.96
CA GLU A 102 11.41 -11.50 -19.62
C GLU A 102 10.42 -10.63 -18.84
N ALA A 103 9.86 -9.61 -19.49
CA ALA A 103 8.80 -8.79 -18.91
C ALA A 103 7.59 -9.63 -18.49
N MET A 104 7.17 -10.58 -19.32
CA MET A 104 6.08 -11.51 -19.01
C MET A 104 6.44 -12.48 -17.90
N ASN A 105 7.72 -12.86 -17.75
CA ASN A 105 8.18 -13.67 -16.63
C ASN A 105 8.12 -12.88 -15.30
N ILE A 106 8.68 -11.67 -15.27
CA ILE A 106 8.70 -10.78 -14.09
C ILE A 106 7.28 -10.42 -13.65
N THR A 107 6.46 -9.99 -14.61
CA THR A 107 5.06 -9.63 -14.35
C THR A 107 4.18 -10.86 -14.20
N ASN A 108 4.74 -12.07 -14.40
CA ASN A 108 4.02 -13.34 -14.44
C ASN A 108 2.79 -13.31 -15.38
N GLY A 109 2.87 -12.56 -16.47
CA GLY A 109 1.79 -12.37 -17.42
C GLY A 109 0.68 -11.46 -16.94
N ALA A 110 0.97 -10.51 -16.02
CA ALA A 110 -0.01 -9.58 -15.47
C ALA A 110 -0.76 -8.75 -16.53
N LEU A 111 -0.29 -8.72 -17.78
CA LEU A 111 -0.88 -7.93 -18.85
C LEU A 111 -1.16 -8.71 -20.15
N GLU A 112 -1.71 -9.93 -20.05
CA GLU A 112 -2.44 -10.47 -21.19
C GLU A 112 -3.79 -9.74 -21.34
N LEU A 113 -3.68 -8.62 -22.06
CA LEU A 113 -4.64 -7.68 -22.64
C LEU A 113 -5.87 -7.23 -21.82
N TYR A 114 -6.63 -8.05 -21.10
CA TYR A 114 -7.76 -7.57 -20.26
C TYR A 114 -8.10 -8.48 -19.05
N LYS A 115 -7.21 -9.39 -18.64
CA LYS A 115 -7.37 -10.22 -17.43
C LYS A 115 -6.07 -10.27 -16.65
N ILE A 116 -5.89 -9.32 -15.73
CA ILE A 116 -4.71 -9.22 -14.86
C ILE A 116 -4.46 -10.57 -14.17
N ARG A 117 -3.38 -11.28 -14.54
CA ARG A 117 -2.99 -12.56 -13.92
C ARG A 117 -1.86 -12.36 -12.91
N CYS A 118 -2.14 -11.61 -11.84
CA CYS A 118 -1.23 -11.59 -10.70
C CYS A 118 -1.22 -12.99 -10.05
N ARG A 119 -0.07 -13.67 -10.00
CA ARG A 119 0.03 -15.01 -9.38
C ARG A 119 -0.19 -14.97 -7.88
N THR A 120 0.31 -13.93 -7.20
CA THR A 120 0.08 -13.74 -5.77
C THR A 120 -0.37 -12.31 -5.52
N MET A 121 -1.48 -12.15 -4.82
CA MET A 121 -2.04 -10.87 -4.40
C MET A 121 -2.20 -10.88 -2.89
N VAL A 122 -1.58 -9.93 -2.21
CA VAL A 122 -1.80 -9.73 -0.77
C VAL A 122 -2.81 -8.60 -0.62
N VAL A 123 -3.96 -8.90 -0.04
CA VAL A 123 -5.02 -7.94 0.22
C VAL A 123 -5.06 -7.70 1.73
N ALA A 124 -4.64 -6.51 2.15
CA ALA A 124 -4.72 -6.13 3.55
C ALA A 124 -6.13 -5.70 3.93
N ARG A 125 -6.56 -6.05 5.14
CA ARG A 125 -7.78 -5.51 5.74
C ARG A 125 -7.57 -4.05 6.19
N LEU A 126 -8.64 -3.31 6.43
CA LEU A 126 -8.55 -1.99 7.04
C LEU A 126 -8.05 -2.11 8.49
N PRO A 127 -7.21 -1.16 8.96
CA PRO A 127 -6.82 -1.07 10.35
C PRO A 127 -7.96 -0.47 11.20
N PRO A 128 -7.80 -0.37 12.53
CA PRO A 128 -8.71 0.41 13.41
C PRO A 128 -8.63 1.91 13.12
N ILE A 129 -9.29 2.35 12.04
CA ILE A 129 -9.21 3.72 11.51
C ILE A 129 -9.68 4.79 12.51
N GLY A 130 -10.61 4.45 13.42
CA GLY A 130 -11.10 5.37 14.45
C GLY A 130 -10.06 5.73 15.51
N CYS A 131 -8.95 4.99 15.56
CA CYS A 131 -7.81 5.26 16.44
C CYS A 131 -6.68 6.03 15.74
N ILE A 132 -6.86 6.45 14.48
CA ILE A 132 -5.86 7.27 13.78
C ILE A 132 -5.87 8.68 14.39
N PRO A 133 -4.71 9.30 14.71
CA PRO A 133 -4.65 10.59 15.40
C PRO A 133 -5.49 11.72 14.77
N ILE A 134 -5.54 11.77 13.42
CA ILE A 134 -6.37 12.77 12.73
C ILE A 134 -7.85 12.57 13.01
N GLN A 135 -8.33 11.33 13.08
CA GLN A 135 -9.73 11.02 13.39
C GLN A 135 -10.05 11.33 14.85
N MET A 136 -9.13 11.02 15.77
CA MET A 136 -9.32 11.32 17.18
C MET A 136 -9.37 12.84 17.45
N THR A 137 -8.65 13.64 16.65
CA THR A 137 -8.56 15.10 16.83
C THR A 137 -9.77 15.83 16.25
N THR A 138 -10.36 15.33 15.16
CA THR A 138 -11.52 15.98 14.50
C THR A 138 -12.79 15.96 15.36
N LYS A 139 -12.86 15.10 16.38
CA LYS A 139 -13.96 15.07 17.35
C LYS A 139 -13.99 16.26 18.32
N LEU A 140 -12.93 17.09 18.36
CA LEU A 140 -12.77 18.23 19.29
C LEU A 140 -12.94 17.88 20.79
N GLU A 141 -12.90 16.59 21.13
CA GLU A 141 -12.98 16.12 22.52
C GLU A 141 -11.58 16.23 23.19
N ILE A 142 -11.55 16.69 24.44
CA ILE A 142 -10.32 16.83 25.24
C ILE A 142 -9.61 15.48 25.42
N HIS A 143 -10.38 14.39 25.45
CA HIS A 143 -9.86 13.04 25.57
C HIS A 143 -9.74 12.42 24.17
N ARG A 144 -8.50 12.22 23.71
CA ARG A 144 -8.19 11.47 22.49
C ARG A 144 -8.56 9.99 22.69
N LYS A 145 -9.83 9.64 22.49
CA LYS A 145 -10.33 8.27 22.44
C LYS A 145 -10.56 7.85 20.99
N CYS A 146 -10.47 6.55 20.75
CA CYS A 146 -10.85 5.99 19.45
C CYS A 146 -12.33 6.28 19.16
N ILE A 147 -12.66 6.43 17.88
CA ILE A 147 -14.03 6.59 17.42
C ILE A 147 -14.61 5.21 17.09
N ASP A 148 -15.42 4.68 18.01
CA ASP A 148 -15.96 3.32 17.92
C ASP A 148 -16.77 3.08 16.65
N HIS A 149 -17.58 4.04 16.20
CA HIS A 149 -18.35 3.89 14.96
C HIS A 149 -17.44 3.69 13.74
N GLN A 150 -16.34 4.43 13.62
CA GLN A 150 -15.40 4.27 12.51
C GLN A 150 -14.68 2.91 12.57
N ASN A 151 -14.40 2.42 13.78
CA ASN A 151 -13.84 1.08 13.97
C ASN A 151 -14.85 -0.02 13.59
N SER A 152 -16.13 0.15 13.94
CA SER A 152 -17.21 -0.75 13.53
C SER A 152 -17.42 -0.76 12.01
N ASP A 153 -17.30 0.39 11.35
CA ASP A 153 -17.33 0.50 9.89
C ASP A 153 -16.17 -0.25 9.25
N ALA A 154 -14.95 -0.09 9.78
CA ALA A 154 -13.77 -0.81 9.31
C ALA A 154 -13.92 -2.33 9.47
N GLN A 155 -14.45 -2.80 10.60
CA GLN A 155 -14.72 -4.22 10.82
C GLN A 155 -15.80 -4.76 9.88
N SER A 156 -16.87 -4.00 9.65
CA SER A 156 -17.94 -4.35 8.71
C SER A 156 -17.42 -4.47 7.27
N TYR A 157 -16.55 -3.53 6.86
CA TYR A 157 -15.84 -3.59 5.58
C TYR A 157 -14.97 -4.85 5.50
N ASN A 158 -14.17 -5.12 6.54
CA ASN A 158 -13.28 -6.27 6.59
C ASN A 158 -14.04 -7.61 6.49
N ALA A 159 -15.18 -7.73 7.15
CA ALA A 159 -16.04 -8.91 7.07
C ALA A 159 -16.59 -9.12 5.64
N LYS A 160 -17.09 -8.05 5.01
CA LYS A 160 -17.55 -8.11 3.61
C LYS A 160 -16.43 -8.48 2.65
N LEU A 161 -15.25 -7.89 2.83
CA LEU A 161 -14.08 -8.20 2.02
C LEU A 161 -13.68 -9.68 2.17
N SER A 162 -13.58 -10.19 3.40
CA SER A 162 -13.26 -11.59 3.66
C SER A 162 -14.24 -12.57 3.00
N ASN A 163 -15.52 -12.21 2.89
CA ASN A 163 -16.54 -13.02 2.23
C ASN A 163 -16.47 -12.95 0.69
N LEU A 164 -16.00 -11.83 0.14
CA LEU A 164 -15.86 -11.63 -1.31
C LEU A 164 -14.59 -12.29 -1.88
N LEU A 165 -13.51 -12.29 -1.11
CA LEU A 165 -12.20 -12.78 -1.57
C LEU A 165 -12.21 -14.24 -2.10
N PRO A 166 -12.93 -15.21 -1.50
CA PRO A 166 -13.04 -16.56 -2.05
C PRO A 166 -13.72 -16.62 -3.43
N GLN A 167 -14.72 -15.78 -3.65
CA GLN A 167 -15.41 -15.69 -4.95
C GLN A 167 -14.46 -15.11 -6.00
N LEU A 168 -13.74 -14.04 -5.64
CA LEU A 168 -12.72 -13.45 -6.50
C LEU A 168 -11.60 -14.44 -6.82
N GLN A 169 -11.11 -15.16 -5.81
CA GLN A 169 -10.11 -16.23 -5.96
C GLN A 169 -10.57 -17.30 -6.95
N SER A 170 -11.84 -17.70 -6.91
CA SER A 170 -12.40 -18.70 -7.82
C SER A 170 -12.48 -18.20 -9.27
N SER A 171 -12.64 -16.88 -9.47
CA SER A 171 -12.67 -16.26 -10.80
C SER A 171 -11.27 -16.02 -11.42
N LEU A 172 -10.19 -16.21 -10.64
CA LEU A 172 -8.82 -15.95 -11.05
C LEU A 172 -7.96 -17.24 -10.98
N PRO A 173 -8.17 -18.20 -11.91
CA PRO A 173 -7.44 -19.46 -11.91
C PRO A 173 -5.93 -19.22 -12.13
N GLY A 174 -5.10 -19.83 -11.28
CA GLY A 174 -3.64 -19.65 -11.26
C GLY A 174 -3.15 -18.48 -10.42
N SER A 175 -4.06 -17.72 -9.81
CA SER A 175 -3.73 -16.70 -8.81
C SER A 175 -3.90 -17.24 -7.39
N LYS A 176 -3.22 -16.62 -6.42
CA LYS A 176 -3.34 -16.85 -4.99
C LYS A 176 -3.59 -15.51 -4.30
N ILE A 177 -4.74 -15.37 -3.66
CA ILE A 177 -5.08 -14.21 -2.84
C ILE A 177 -4.80 -14.55 -1.39
N ILE A 178 -4.00 -13.72 -0.74
CA ILE A 178 -3.66 -13.81 0.68
C ILE A 178 -4.33 -12.64 1.38
N TYR A 179 -5.26 -12.94 2.29
CA TYR A 179 -5.91 -11.93 3.12
C TYR A 179 -5.05 -11.64 4.35
N ALA A 180 -4.46 -10.44 4.41
CA ALA A 180 -3.54 -10.05 5.48
C ALA A 180 -4.27 -9.31 6.61
N ASP A 181 -4.15 -9.83 7.83
CA ASP A 181 -4.66 -9.19 9.04
C ASP A 181 -3.69 -8.13 9.56
N ILE A 182 -4.02 -6.86 9.34
CA ILE A 182 -3.33 -5.73 9.98
C ILE A 182 -4.16 -5.08 11.10
N TYR A 183 -5.42 -5.47 11.28
CA TYR A 183 -6.30 -4.84 12.27
C TYR A 183 -5.91 -5.29 13.67
N THR A 184 -5.89 -6.60 13.89
CA THR A 184 -5.60 -7.21 15.20
C THR A 184 -4.25 -6.79 15.78
N PRO A 185 -3.13 -6.89 15.02
CA PRO A 185 -1.83 -6.51 15.58
C PRO A 185 -1.73 -5.00 15.88
N LEU A 186 -2.35 -4.14 15.07
CA LEU A 186 -2.35 -2.70 15.34
C LEU A 186 -3.26 -2.34 16.52
N ASP A 187 -4.41 -2.99 16.66
CA ASP A 187 -5.28 -2.83 17.83
C ASP A 187 -4.59 -3.27 19.13
N ASP A 188 -3.90 -4.42 19.12
CA ASP A 188 -3.11 -4.88 20.27
C ASP A 188 -1.96 -3.91 20.59
N MET A 189 -1.27 -3.39 19.57
CA MET A 189 -0.20 -2.41 19.76
C MET A 189 -0.70 -1.11 20.41
N MET A 190 -1.88 -0.64 20.03
CA MET A 190 -2.46 0.57 20.62
C MET A 190 -2.96 0.36 22.05
N LYS A 191 -3.51 -0.83 22.35
CA LYS A 191 -4.01 -1.18 23.70
C LYS A 191 -2.89 -1.55 24.66
N ASN A 192 -1.82 -2.16 24.14
CA ASN A 192 -0.71 -2.72 24.90
C ASN A 192 0.65 -2.23 24.39
N PRO A 193 0.90 -0.90 24.30
CA PRO A 193 2.11 -0.36 23.67
C PRO A 193 3.40 -0.86 24.32
N GLN A 194 3.39 -1.08 25.64
CA GLN A 194 4.55 -1.57 26.40
C GLN A 194 5.08 -2.94 25.92
N LYS A 195 4.25 -3.75 25.25
CA LYS A 195 4.66 -5.03 24.66
C LYS A 195 5.53 -4.85 23.41
N TYR A 196 5.43 -3.70 22.75
CA TYR A 196 6.05 -3.42 21.44
C TYR A 196 7.20 -2.43 21.53
N GLY A 197 7.56 -2.01 22.74
CA GLY A 197 8.61 -1.04 23.02
C GLY A 197 8.12 0.09 23.92
N LYS A 198 9.02 1.02 24.25
CA LYS A 198 8.64 2.26 24.91
C LYS A 198 8.42 3.31 23.82
N LEU A 199 7.22 3.87 23.78
CA LEU A 199 6.96 5.15 23.08
C LEU A 199 7.71 6.27 23.80
#